data_AF-A0AAD1FJT5-F1
#
_entry.id   AF-A0AAD1FJT5-F1
#
_cell.length_a   1.000
_cell.length_b   1.000
_cell.length_c   1.000
_cell.angle_alpha   90.00
_cell.angle_beta   90.00
_cell.angle_gamma   90.00
#
_symmetry.space_group_name_H-M   'P 1'
#
loop_
_entity.id
_entity.type
_entity.pdbx_description
1 polymer ?
#
loop_
_entity_poly.entity_id
_entity_poly.type
_entity_poly.pdbx_seq_one_letter_code
_entity_poly.pdbx_strand_id
1 'polypeptide(L)' 'MFEAFNKPALDDAVAQGKTIRFSHDPELPQYERSAIRWEWDYLREQHGYKRLKPREGYWYGTK' A
#
# COMPACT_ATOMS: atom_id res chain seq x y z
N MET A 1 4.16 12.56 -9.49
CA MET A 1 4.96 12.39 -8.26
C MET A 1 4.92 10.95 -7.76
N PHE A 2 3.72 10.37 -7.56
CA PHE A 2 3.53 8.96 -7.17
C PHE A 2 4.34 7.96 -8.02
N GLU A 3 4.28 8.08 -9.35
CA GLU A 3 4.94 7.13 -10.25
C GLU A 3 6.47 7.17 -10.23
N ALA A 4 7.05 8.33 -9.95
CA ALA A 4 8.49 8.52 -9.97
C ALA A 4 9.16 8.15 -8.63
N PHE A 5 8.44 8.22 -7.52
CA PHE A 5 9.01 8.03 -6.18
C PHE A 5 8.39 6.87 -5.40
N ASN A 6 7.06 6.71 -5.43
CA ASN A 6 6.39 5.71 -4.59
C ASN A 6 6.37 4.35 -5.26
N LYS A 7 6.17 4.24 -6.58
CA LYS A 7 6.25 2.94 -7.28
C LYS A 7 7.61 2.25 -7.07
N PRO A 8 8.76 2.91 -7.34
CA PRO A 8 10.07 2.27 -7.13
C PRO A 8 10.33 1.92 -5.66
N ALA A 9 9.88 2.75 -4.72
CA ALA A 9 10.04 2.47 -3.30
C ALA A 9 9.19 1.27 -2.84
N LEU A 10 7.97 1.12 -3.38
CA LEU A 10 7.12 -0.04 -3.13
C LEU A 10 7.71 -1.31 -3.76
N ASP A 11 8.19 -1.22 -5.00
CA ASP A 11 8.85 -2.35 -5.67
C ASP A 11 10.06 -2.83 -4.86
N ASP A 12 10.92 -1.91 -4.43
CA ASP A 12 12.10 -2.20 -3.62
C ASP A 12 11.71 -2.79 -2.25
N ALA A 13 10.68 -2.24 -1.60
CA ALA A 13 10.19 -2.76 -0.33
C ALA A 13 9.65 -4.19 -0.48
N VAL A 14 8.87 -4.47 -1.52
CA VAL A 14 8.35 -5.80 -1.80
C VAL A 14 9.47 -6.77 -2.15
N ALA A 15 10.43 -6.36 -2.99
CA ALA A 15 11.58 -7.17 -3.38
C ALA A 15 12.47 -7.55 -2.19
N GLN A 16 12.62 -6.64 -1.22
CA GLN A 16 13.34 -6.89 0.02
C GLN A 16 12.53 -7.68 1.07
N GLY A 17 11.28 -8.04 0.76
CA GLY A 17 10.40 -8.74 1.70
C GLY A 17 9.97 -7.90 2.89
N LYS A 18 10.02 -6.57 2.77
CA LYS A 18 9.57 -5.66 3.84
C LYS A 18 8.06 -5.75 4.00
N THR A 19 7.63 -5.51 5.24
CA THR A 19 6.21 -5.39 5.55
C THR A 19 5.68 -4.03 5.11
N ILE A 20 4.63 -4.02 4.29
CA ILE A 20 3.95 -2.78 3.90
C ILE A 20 2.93 -2.38 4.97
N ARG A 21 3.01 -1.13 5.42
CA ARG A 21 2.16 -0.57 6.47
C ARG A 21 1.64 0.81 6.07
N PHE A 22 0.34 1.03 6.27
CA PHE A 22 -0.34 2.30 6.08
C PHE A 22 -0.76 2.90 7.43
N SER A 23 -0.71 4.22 7.52
CA SER A 23 -1.15 4.98 8.70
C SER A 23 -2.66 5.02 8.87
N HIS A 24 -3.40 4.93 7.76
CA HIS A 24 -4.86 4.90 7.72
C HIS A 24 -5.29 3.78 6.79
N ASP A 25 -6.57 3.44 6.82
CA ASP A 25 -7.15 2.47 5.90
C ASP A 25 -7.26 3.09 4.49
N PRO A 26 -6.46 2.66 3.50
CA PRO A 26 -6.53 3.19 2.15
C PRO A 26 -7.83 2.80 1.41
N GLU A 27 -8.65 1.88 1.93
CA GLU A 27 -9.93 1.49 1.31
C GLU A 27 -11.09 2.43 1.68
N LEU A 28 -10.90 3.35 2.63
CA LEU A 28 -11.95 4.29 3.03
C LEU A 28 -12.23 5.35 1.94
N PRO A 29 -13.50 5.76 1.74
CA PRO A 29 -13.88 6.69 0.68
C PRO A 29 -13.15 8.03 0.73
N GLN A 30 -12.80 8.55 1.91
CA GLN A 30 -12.08 9.82 2.01
C GLN A 30 -10.67 9.78 1.39
N TYR A 31 -10.12 8.59 1.15
CA TYR A 31 -8.78 8.41 0.58
C TYR A 31 -8.80 8.02 -0.89
N GLU A 32 -9.97 7.90 -1.54
CA GLU A 32 -10.10 7.46 -2.93
C GLU A 32 -9.20 8.23 -3.91
N ARG A 33 -8.97 9.52 -3.65
CA ARG A 33 -8.11 10.41 -4.46
C ARG A 33 -6.82 10.80 -3.76
N SER A 34 -6.26 9.91 -2.96
CA SER A 34 -5.05 10.15 -2.18
C SER A 34 -3.92 9.18 -2.54
N ALA A 35 -2.69 9.55 -2.17
CA ALA A 35 -1.51 8.72 -2.42
C ALA A 35 -1.64 7.32 -1.81
N ILE A 36 -2.18 7.19 -0.58
CA ILE A 36 -2.28 5.88 0.10
C ILE A 36 -3.22 4.92 -0.63
N ARG A 37 -4.23 5.44 -1.31
CA ARG A 37 -5.12 4.63 -2.14
C ARG A 37 -4.40 4.13 -3.38
N TRP A 38 -3.67 5.01 -4.06
CA TRP A 38 -2.90 4.63 -5.25
C TRP A 38 -1.79 3.64 -4.93
N GLU A 39 -1.13 3.78 -3.77
CA GLU A 39 -0.17 2.80 -3.24
C GLU A 39 -0.82 1.43 -3.04
N TRP A 40 -1.99 1.39 -2.43
CA TRP A 40 -2.73 0.15 -2.20
C TRP A 40 -3.17 -0.51 -3.50
N ASP A 41 -3.79 0.23 -4.40
CA ASP A 41 -4.24 -0.30 -5.70
C ASP A 41 -3.04 -0.84 -6.50
N TYR A 42 -1.90 -0.14 -6.50
CA TYR A 42 -0.68 -0.59 -7.16
C TYR A 42 -0.15 -1.92 -6.58
N LEU A 43 -0.11 -2.05 -5.24
CA LEU A 43 0.31 -3.29 -4.58
C LEU A 43 -0.62 -4.46 -4.88
N ARG A 44 -1.93 -4.20 -5.00
CA ARG A 44 -2.90 -5.21 -5.38
C ARG A 44 -2.70 -5.68 -6.82
N GLU A 45 -2.61 -4.73 -7.75
CA GLU A 45 -2.52 -5.00 -9.19
C GLU A 45 -1.19 -5.63 -9.59
N GLN A 46 -0.07 -5.10 -9.07
CA GLN A 46 1.27 -5.48 -9.53
C GLN A 46 1.94 -6.53 -8.63
N HIS A 47 1.71 -6.45 -7.31
CA HIS A 47 2.40 -7.30 -6.34
C HIS A 47 1.53 -8.40 -5.76
N GLY A 48 0.24 -8.43 -6.12
CA GLY A 48 -0.71 -9.47 -5.75
C GLY A 48 -1.22 -9.39 -4.31
N TYR A 49 -1.07 -8.24 -3.65
CA TYR A 49 -1.66 -8.02 -2.33
C TYR A 49 -3.18 -8.19 -2.37
N LYS A 50 -3.77 -8.83 -1.37
CA LYS A 50 -5.21 -9.18 -1.37
C LYS A 50 -6.01 -8.53 -0.28
N ARG A 51 -5.42 -8.31 0.89
CA ARG A 51 -6.14 -7.84 2.08
C ARG A 51 -5.28 -6.91 2.92
N LEU A 52 -5.96 -6.03 3.63
CA LEU A 52 -5.36 -5.26 4.72
C LEU A 52 -5.77 -5.88 6.05
N LYS A 53 -4.83 -5.94 6.99
CA LYS A 53 -5.08 -6.34 8.36
C LYS A 53 -4.81 -5.15 9.29
N PRO A 54 -5.82 -4.68 10.05
CA PRO A 54 -5.59 -3.68 11.07
C PRO A 54 -4.82 -4.31 12.24
N ARG A 55 -3.76 -3.64 12.68
CA ARG A 55 -2.98 -4.03 13.87
C ARG A 55 -2.37 -2.79 14.50
N GLU A 56 -2.59 -2.60 15.80
CA GLU A 56 -1.94 -1.54 16.59
C GLU A 56 -2.09 -0.12 16.00
N GLY A 57 -3.27 0.19 15.43
CA GLY A 57 -3.55 1.49 14.83
C GLY A 57 -3.01 1.69 13.40
N TYR A 58 -2.44 0.65 12.80
CA TYR A 58 -1.95 0.65 11.42
C TYR A 58 -2.63 -0.42 10.57
N TRP A 59 -2.51 -0.29 9.25
CA TRP A 59 -3.06 -1.24 8.28
C TRP A 59 -1.94 -1.91 7.51
N TYR A 60 -1.91 -3.24 7.57
CA TYR A 60 -0.82 -4.04 7.02
C TYR A 60 -1.29 -4.79 5.76
N GLY A 61 -0.59 -4.59 4.65
CA GLY A 61 -0.86 -5.32 3.41
C GLY A 61 -0.45 -6.79 3.53
N THR A 62 -1.32 -7.71 3.11
CA THR A 62 -1.05 -9.15 3.02
C THR A 62 -1.35 -9.70 1.62
N LYS A 63 -0.46 -10.55 1.10
CA LYS A 63 -0.57 -11.27 -0.19
C LYS A 63 -1.38 -12.58 -0.08
#